data_AF-A0A523E390-F1
#
_entry.id   AF-A0A523E390-F1
#
_cell.length_a   1.000
_cell.length_b   1.000
_cell.length_c   1.000
_cell.angle_alpha   90.00
_cell.angle_beta   90.00
_cell.angle_gamma   90.00
#
_symmetry.space_group_name_H-M   'P 1'
#
loop_
_entity.id
_entity.type
_entity.pdbx_description
1 polymer ?
#
loop_
_entity_poly.entity_id
_entity_poly.type
_entity_poly.pdbx_seq_one_letter_code
_entity_poly.pdbx_strand_id
1 'polypeptide(L)'
;MLTLLAMLNKDQLPGALPFDALAEGFARLARRSAKLRLDVGDALENDKALRKHLEKNPINAWAGGSGTKGKKFFAYEDGVFRTKFNVAFEEREAFQELVREFADWRLGEYLDRSVSPNEGIVCKVLHLNQKPVLLLPNRKKTPGHG
;
A
#
# COMPACT_ATOMS: atom_id res chain seq x y z
N MET A 1 1.82 -2.70 -3.11
CA MET A 1 2.19 -3.88 -2.31
C MET A 1 0.99 -4.54 -1.64
N LEU A 2 0.07 -3.79 -1.03
CA LEU A 2 -1.08 -4.35 -0.30
C LEU A 2 -1.95 -5.33 -1.09
N THR A 3 -2.08 -5.17 -2.42
CA THR A 3 -2.79 -6.12 -3.31
C THR A 3 -2.17 -7.52 -3.29
N LEU A 4 -0.83 -7.60 -3.38
CA LEU A 4 -0.11 -8.87 -3.37
C LEU A 4 -0.18 -9.51 -1.99
N LEU A 5 0.03 -8.71 -0.94
CA LEU A 5 -0.11 -9.17 0.44
C LEU A 5 -1.53 -9.66 0.74
N ALA A 6 -2.57 -9.05 0.16
CA ALA A 6 -3.95 -9.51 0.30
C ALA A 6 -4.16 -10.90 -0.35
N MET A 7 -3.56 -11.15 -1.52
CA MET A 7 -3.58 -12.48 -2.15
C MET A 7 -2.79 -13.51 -1.33
N LEU A 8 -1.58 -13.15 -0.88
CA LEU A 8 -0.73 -14.01 -0.05
C LEU A 8 -1.37 -14.37 1.28
N ASN A 9 -2.08 -13.45 1.93
CA ASN A 9 -2.80 -13.71 3.18
C ASN A 9 -4.03 -14.62 3.01
N LYS A 10 -4.39 -14.96 1.78
CA LYS A 10 -5.47 -15.89 1.43
C LYS A 10 -4.95 -17.12 0.68
N ASP A 11 -3.62 -17.27 0.61
CA ASP A 11 -2.92 -18.33 -0.14
C ASP A 11 -3.34 -18.42 -1.62
N GLN A 12 -3.74 -17.28 -2.22
CA GLN A 12 -4.23 -17.18 -3.60
C GLN A 12 -3.17 -16.71 -4.60
N LEU A 13 -1.88 -16.68 -4.22
CA LEU A 13 -0.79 -16.30 -5.13
C LEU A 13 0.16 -17.48 -5.39
N PRO A 14 0.41 -17.89 -6.65
CA PRO A 14 -0.35 -17.53 -7.84
C PRO A 14 -1.79 -18.07 -7.75
N GLY A 15 -2.70 -17.50 -8.51
CA GLY A 15 -4.11 -17.85 -8.44
C GLY A 15 -5.02 -16.66 -8.72
N ALA A 16 -6.20 -16.70 -8.13
CA ALA A 16 -7.25 -15.71 -8.35
C ALA A 16 -7.91 -15.33 -7.02
N LEU A 17 -8.27 -14.06 -6.88
CA LEU A 17 -9.00 -13.56 -5.72
C LEU A 17 -10.17 -12.69 -6.21
N PRO A 18 -11.42 -13.00 -5.81
CA PRO A 18 -12.57 -12.14 -6.06
C PRO A 18 -12.37 -10.74 -5.48
N PHE A 19 -12.94 -9.73 -6.12
CA PHE A 19 -12.78 -8.33 -5.76
C PHE A 19 -13.10 -8.07 -4.28
N ASP A 20 -14.21 -8.62 -3.77
CA ASP A 20 -14.63 -8.37 -2.38
C ASP A 20 -13.59 -8.87 -1.37
N ALA A 21 -13.04 -10.07 -1.59
CA ALA A 21 -11.99 -10.63 -0.73
C ALA A 21 -10.66 -9.87 -0.87
N LEU A 22 -10.35 -9.38 -2.08
CA LEU A 22 -9.20 -8.52 -2.32
C LEU A 22 -9.33 -7.18 -1.60
N ALA A 23 -10.50 -6.55 -1.69
CA ALA A 23 -10.80 -5.26 -1.08
C ALA A 23 -10.76 -5.35 0.46
N GLU A 24 -11.35 -6.40 1.03
CA GLU A 24 -11.31 -6.67 2.47
C GLU A 24 -9.87 -6.83 2.97
N GLY A 25 -9.07 -7.66 2.28
CA GLY A 25 -7.67 -7.89 2.62
C GLY A 25 -6.82 -6.62 2.49
N PHE A 26 -7.02 -5.86 1.42
CA PHE A 26 -6.35 -4.58 1.19
C PHE A 26 -6.70 -3.57 2.29
N ALA A 27 -7.99 -3.38 2.59
CA ALA A 27 -8.45 -2.41 3.58
C ALA A 27 -7.93 -2.76 4.98
N ARG A 28 -7.94 -4.05 5.34
CA ARG A 28 -7.36 -4.53 6.60
C ARG A 28 -5.87 -4.19 6.72
N LEU A 29 -5.11 -4.33 5.64
CA LEU A 29 -3.68 -4.00 5.65
C LEU A 29 -3.45 -2.48 5.69
N ALA A 30 -4.21 -1.70 4.91
CA ALA A 30 -4.10 -0.25 4.88
C ALA A 30 -4.36 0.39 6.25
N ARG A 31 -5.33 -0.13 7.02
CA ARG A 31 -5.68 0.38 8.35
C ARG A 31 -4.58 0.18 9.41
N ARG A 32 -3.54 -0.63 9.15
CA ARG A 32 -2.46 -0.91 10.11
C ARG A 32 -1.44 0.21 10.25
N SER A 33 -1.41 1.17 9.33
CA SER A 33 -0.46 2.28 9.34
C SER A 33 -1.19 3.59 9.10
N ALA A 34 -0.86 4.62 9.89
CA ALA A 34 -1.42 5.96 9.70
C ALA A 34 -1.13 6.49 8.28
N LYS A 35 0.08 6.23 7.77
CA LYS A 35 0.47 6.64 6.41
C LYS A 35 -0.36 5.96 5.33
N LEU A 36 -0.50 4.63 5.41
CA LEU A 36 -1.33 3.89 4.45
C LEU A 36 -2.81 4.29 4.53
N ARG A 37 -3.31 4.54 5.75
CA ARG A 37 -4.68 5.05 5.95
C ARG A 37 -4.86 6.41 5.27
N LEU A 38 -3.88 7.31 5.40
CA LEU A 38 -3.91 8.62 4.72
C LEU A 38 -3.85 8.48 3.19
N ASP A 39 -3.03 7.58 2.67
CA ASP A 39 -2.87 7.37 1.23
C ASP A 39 -4.17 6.85 0.57
N VAL A 40 -4.91 6.00 1.28
CA VAL A 40 -6.20 5.48 0.78
C VAL A 40 -7.35 6.45 1.08
N GLY A 41 -7.27 7.15 2.21
CA GLY A 41 -8.23 8.16 2.64
C GLY A 41 -9.63 7.61 2.90
N ASP A 42 -10.65 8.42 2.63
CA ASP A 42 -12.06 8.12 2.89
C ASP A 42 -12.59 6.92 2.08
N ALA A 43 -11.85 6.48 1.07
CA ALA A 43 -12.20 5.26 0.34
C ALA A 43 -12.25 4.03 1.25
N LEU A 44 -11.54 4.01 2.39
CA LEU A 44 -11.62 2.92 3.36
C LEU A 44 -12.98 2.79 4.07
N GLU A 45 -13.81 3.82 4.04
CA GLU A 45 -15.09 3.85 4.78
C GLU A 45 -16.30 3.67 3.83
N ASN A 46 -16.08 3.49 2.53
CA ASN A 46 -17.14 3.33 1.53
C ASN A 46 -16.74 2.32 0.45
N ASP A 47 -17.46 1.21 0.36
CA ASP A 47 -17.14 0.11 -0.56
C ASP A 47 -17.09 0.52 -2.04
N LYS A 48 -18.00 1.40 -2.46
CA LYS A 48 -18.03 1.90 -3.84
C LYS A 48 -16.83 2.79 -4.12
N ALA A 49 -16.44 3.62 -3.15
CA ALA A 49 -15.24 4.45 -3.25
C ALA A 49 -13.96 3.59 -3.22
N LEU A 50 -13.90 2.57 -2.36
CA LEU A 50 -12.81 1.60 -2.28
C LEU A 50 -12.64 0.87 -3.61
N ARG A 51 -13.75 0.41 -4.21
CA ARG A 51 -13.71 -0.21 -5.54
C ARG A 51 -13.14 0.69 -6.60
N LYS A 52 -13.65 1.91 -6.71
CA LYS A 52 -13.13 2.89 -7.67
C LYS A 52 -11.65 3.19 -7.41
N HIS A 53 -11.24 3.30 -6.14
CA HIS A 53 -9.86 3.50 -5.75
C HIS A 53 -9.00 2.34 -6.25
N LEU A 54 -9.33 1.11 -5.86
CA LEU A 54 -8.55 -0.09 -6.21
C LEU A 54 -8.47 -0.35 -7.70
N GLU A 55 -9.60 -0.22 -8.42
CA GLU A 55 -9.65 -0.40 -9.88
C GLU A 55 -8.78 0.64 -10.59
N LYS A 56 -8.82 1.91 -10.15
CA LYS A 56 -7.95 2.97 -10.69
C LYS A 56 -6.48 2.68 -10.40
N ASN A 57 -6.15 2.32 -9.16
CA ASN A 57 -4.82 1.96 -8.68
C ASN A 57 -4.99 1.32 -7.28
N PRO A 58 -4.52 0.09 -7.01
CA PRO A 58 -3.41 -0.58 -7.67
C PRO A 58 -3.75 -1.63 -8.76
N ILE A 59 -5.01 -2.00 -8.97
CA ILE A 59 -5.37 -3.10 -9.89
C ILE A 59 -4.90 -2.78 -11.32
N ASN A 60 -5.18 -1.57 -11.83
CA ASN A 60 -4.75 -1.17 -13.16
C ASN A 60 -3.22 -1.16 -13.32
N ALA A 61 -2.46 -0.79 -12.29
CA ALA A 61 -1.00 -0.82 -12.36
C ALA A 61 -0.47 -2.25 -12.54
N TRP A 62 -1.04 -3.22 -11.81
CA TRP A 62 -0.67 -4.63 -11.91
C TRP A 62 -1.13 -5.28 -13.22
N ALA A 63 -2.41 -5.11 -13.57
CA ALA A 63 -3.01 -5.73 -14.75
C ALA A 63 -2.59 -5.04 -16.06
N GLY A 64 -2.25 -3.75 -15.99
CA GLY A 64 -1.80 -2.93 -17.12
C GLY A 64 -0.37 -3.21 -17.57
N GLY A 65 0.44 -3.92 -16.76
CA GLY A 65 1.85 -4.19 -17.08
C GLY A 65 2.75 -2.96 -16.91
N SER A 66 2.37 -2.04 -16.00
CA SER A 66 3.21 -0.91 -15.66
C SER A 66 4.53 -1.40 -15.05
N GLY A 67 5.66 -0.94 -15.59
CA GLY A 67 7.00 -1.31 -15.11
C GLY A 67 7.55 -2.65 -15.62
N THR A 68 6.80 -3.43 -16.40
CA THR A 68 7.23 -4.76 -16.90
C THR A 68 7.47 -4.80 -18.42
N LYS A 69 7.76 -3.64 -19.03
CA LYS A 69 7.90 -3.47 -20.50
C LYS A 69 6.72 -4.08 -21.28
N GLY A 70 5.50 -4.00 -20.72
CA GLY A 70 4.29 -4.50 -21.34
C GLY A 70 3.94 -5.96 -21.05
N LYS A 71 4.79 -6.73 -20.34
CA LYS A 71 4.45 -8.11 -19.94
C LYS A 71 3.44 -8.10 -18.79
N LYS A 72 2.21 -8.53 -19.06
CA LYS A 72 1.14 -8.59 -18.06
C LYS A 72 1.22 -9.89 -17.26
N PHE A 73 1.70 -9.81 -16.02
CA PHE A 73 1.69 -10.95 -15.08
C PHE A 73 0.35 -11.13 -14.37
N PHE A 74 -0.52 -10.12 -14.41
CA PHE A 74 -1.83 -10.11 -13.78
C PHE A 74 -2.93 -9.78 -14.78
N ALA A 75 -4.17 -10.15 -14.42
CA ALA A 75 -5.40 -9.78 -15.10
C ALA A 75 -6.45 -9.33 -14.08
N TYR A 76 -7.38 -8.49 -14.51
CA TYR A 76 -8.58 -8.16 -13.76
C TYR A 76 -9.77 -8.14 -14.72
N GLU A 77 -10.60 -9.17 -14.63
CA GLU A 77 -11.73 -9.43 -15.52
C GLU A 77 -12.88 -9.96 -14.66
N ASP A 78 -14.12 -9.53 -14.93
CA ASP A 78 -15.33 -9.96 -14.23
C ASP A 78 -15.27 -9.87 -12.69
N GLY A 79 -14.59 -8.84 -12.16
CA GLY A 79 -14.43 -8.67 -10.72
C GLY A 79 -13.46 -9.66 -10.08
N VAL A 80 -12.61 -10.32 -10.85
CA VAL A 80 -11.61 -11.28 -10.34
C VAL A 80 -10.21 -10.83 -10.70
N PHE A 81 -9.36 -10.62 -9.69
CA PHE A 81 -7.94 -10.32 -9.87
C PHE A 81 -7.13 -11.61 -9.87
N ARG A 82 -6.33 -11.87 -10.91
CA ARG A 82 -5.63 -13.15 -11.09
C ARG A 82 -4.22 -13.02 -11.65
N THR A 83 -3.37 -14.02 -11.39
CA THR A 83 -2.09 -14.18 -12.10
C THR A 83 -2.30 -14.77 -13.49
N LYS A 84 -1.39 -14.45 -14.42
CA LYS A 84 -1.32 -14.99 -15.79
C LYS A 84 -0.23 -16.06 -15.97
N PHE A 85 0.35 -16.50 -14.87
CA PHE A 85 1.36 -17.54 -14.81
C PHE A 85 0.94 -18.58 -13.77
N ASN A 86 1.54 -19.76 -13.88
CA ASN A 86 1.39 -20.84 -12.93
C ASN A 86 2.74 -21.14 -12.27
N VAL A 87 2.70 -21.63 -11.03
CA VAL A 87 3.86 -22.14 -10.28
C VAL A 87 3.52 -23.58 -9.90
N ALA A 88 4.50 -24.48 -10.05
CA ALA A 88 4.34 -25.89 -9.69
C ALA A 88 3.94 -26.01 -8.21
N PHE A 89 3.11 -26.99 -7.86
CA PHE A 89 2.52 -27.08 -6.52
C PHE A 89 3.61 -27.13 -5.43
N GLU A 90 4.69 -27.84 -5.72
CA GLU A 90 5.86 -28.05 -4.89
C GLU A 90 6.67 -26.76 -4.66
N GLU A 91 6.58 -25.81 -5.58
CA GLU A 91 7.30 -24.53 -5.53
C GLU A 91 6.45 -23.40 -4.93
N ARG A 92 5.14 -23.62 -4.73
CA ARG A 92 4.21 -22.54 -4.33
C ARG A 92 4.57 -21.92 -3.00
N GLU A 93 4.93 -22.73 -2.01
CA GLU A 93 5.30 -22.23 -0.69
C GLU A 93 6.53 -21.33 -0.76
N ALA A 94 7.62 -21.83 -1.36
CA ALA A 94 8.86 -21.07 -1.54
C ALA A 94 8.63 -19.80 -2.38
N PHE A 95 7.79 -19.88 -3.42
CA PHE A 95 7.41 -18.72 -4.22
C PHE A 95 6.66 -17.68 -3.40
N GLN A 96 5.67 -18.09 -2.61
CA GLN A 96 4.90 -17.18 -1.77
C GLN A 96 5.75 -16.53 -0.69
N GLU A 97 6.65 -17.28 -0.06
CA GLU A 97 7.61 -16.78 0.91
C GLU A 97 8.48 -15.68 0.28
N LEU A 98 9.11 -15.97 -0.86
CA LEU A 98 9.93 -15.00 -1.58
C LEU A 98 9.15 -13.73 -1.96
N VAL A 99 7.93 -13.87 -2.49
CA VAL A 99 7.10 -12.70 -2.85
C VAL A 99 6.68 -11.91 -1.62
N ARG A 100 6.41 -12.59 -0.48
CA ARG A 100 6.09 -11.93 0.78
C ARG A 100 7.27 -11.09 1.27
N GLU A 101 8.47 -11.64 1.30
CA GLU A 101 9.68 -10.91 1.67
C GLU A 101 9.89 -9.66 0.81
N PHE A 102 9.77 -9.78 -0.52
CA PHE A 102 9.87 -8.62 -1.41
C PHE A 102 8.77 -7.58 -1.17
N ALA A 103 7.52 -8.03 -0.98
CA ALA A 103 6.40 -7.13 -0.76
C ALA A 103 6.52 -6.39 0.57
N ASP A 104 6.96 -7.07 1.63
CA ASP A 104 7.19 -6.49 2.95
C ASP A 104 8.39 -5.54 2.94
N TRP A 105 9.51 -5.92 2.30
CA TRP A 105 10.66 -5.03 2.15
C TRP A 105 10.30 -3.74 1.41
N ARG A 106 9.62 -3.85 0.25
CA ARG A 106 9.16 -2.68 -0.52
C ARG A 106 8.14 -1.83 0.25
N LEU A 107 7.29 -2.45 1.04
CA LEU A 107 6.34 -1.72 1.87
C LEU A 107 7.06 -0.99 3.00
N GLY A 108 8.07 -1.60 3.63
CA GLY A 108 8.96 -0.96 4.58
C GLY A 108 9.65 0.28 4.00
N GLU A 109 10.30 0.13 2.83
CA GLU A 109 10.92 1.26 2.12
C GLU A 109 9.91 2.38 1.84
N TYR A 110 8.69 2.03 1.44
CA TYR A 110 7.64 3.01 1.18
C TYR A 110 7.22 3.76 2.45
N LEU A 111 7.09 3.06 3.57
CA LEU A 111 6.74 3.64 4.85
C LEU A 111 7.86 4.56 5.37
N ASP A 112 9.11 4.15 5.19
CA ASP A 112 10.31 4.90 5.61
C ASP A 112 10.58 6.14 4.78
N ARG A 113 10.05 6.23 3.56
CA ARG A 113 10.09 7.48 2.77
C ARG A 113 9.36 8.56 3.55
N SER A 114 10.11 9.44 4.20
CA SER A 114 9.57 10.62 4.84
C SER A 114 8.78 11.42 3.81
N VAL A 115 7.66 11.99 4.24
CA VAL A 115 7.01 13.08 3.51
C VAL A 115 8.10 14.10 3.22
N SER A 116 8.22 14.54 1.96
CA SER A 116 9.22 15.54 1.61
C SER A 116 9.16 16.70 2.63
N PRO A 117 10.29 17.30 3.05
CA PRO A 117 10.33 18.33 4.10
C PRO A 117 9.40 19.54 3.90
N ASN A 118 8.74 19.65 2.74
CA ASN A 118 7.85 20.74 2.35
C ASN A 118 6.37 20.53 2.69
N GLU A 119 5.92 19.35 3.12
CA GLU A 119 4.49 19.11 3.42
C GLU A 119 4.20 18.80 4.90
N GLY A 120 5.23 18.80 5.76
CA GLY A 120 5.09 18.61 7.20
C GLY A 120 5.66 19.79 7.99
N ILE A 121 4.96 20.22 9.04
CA ILE A 121 5.54 21.13 10.02
C ILE A 121 6.61 20.35 10.80
N VAL A 122 7.89 20.58 10.50
CA VAL A 122 9.01 19.98 11.24
C VAL A 122 9.14 20.70 12.58
N CYS A 123 8.68 20.04 13.66
CA CYS A 123 8.85 20.51 15.02
C CYS A 123 10.18 19.98 15.59
N LYS A 124 11.00 20.86 16.17
CA LYS A 124 12.21 20.43 16.89
C LYS A 124 11.84 20.12 18.33
N VAL A 125 12.11 18.90 18.78
CA VAL A 125 11.91 18.53 20.19
C VAL A 125 13.20 18.82 20.96
N LEU A 126 13.10 19.65 22.00
CA LEU A 126 14.18 19.86 22.97
C LEU A 126 13.80 19.21 24.30
N HIS A 127 14.78 18.71 25.03
CA HIS A 127 14.59 18.25 26.40
C HIS A 127 15.24 19.28 27.33
N LEU A 128 14.41 20.05 28.05
CA LEU A 128 14.87 20.97 29.08
C LEU A 128 14.47 20.40 30.45
N ASN A 129 15.43 20.13 31.32
CA ASN A 129 15.19 19.58 32.67
C ASN A 129 14.26 18.35 32.64
N GLN A 130 14.54 17.41 31.73
CA GLN A 130 13.75 16.19 31.47
C GLN A 130 12.28 16.39 31.05
N LYS A 131 11.88 17.62 30.67
CA LYS A 131 10.58 17.88 30.06
C LYS A 131 10.74 18.09 28.56
N PRO A 132 10.01 17.34 27.71
CA PRO A 132 10.02 17.58 26.27
C PRO A 132 9.30 18.89 25.95
N VAL A 133 9.95 19.74 25.16
CA VAL A 133 9.43 21.01 24.66
C VAL A 133 9.40 20.94 23.13
N LEU A 134 8.23 21.24 22.55
CA LEU A 134 8.03 21.30 21.11
C LEU A 134 8.32 22.73 20.62
N LEU A 135 9.35 22.89 19.78
CA LEU A 135 9.60 24.12 19.05
C LEU A 135 8.97 24.05 17.67
N LEU A 136 7.98 24.90 17.44
CA LEU A 136 7.37 25.07 16.13
C LEU A 136 8.28 25.93 15.23
N PRO A 137 8.32 25.67 13.92
CA PRO A 137 9.07 26.49 12.97
C PRO A 137 8.51 27.92 12.91
N ASN A 138 9.35 28.88 12.52
CA ASN A 138 8.99 30.29 12.53
C ASN A 138 7.84 30.58 11.55
N ARG A 139 6.72 31.06 12.08
CA ARG A 139 5.49 31.37 11.35
C ARG A 139 5.67 32.35 10.17
N LYS A 140 6.73 33.16 10.16
CA LYS A 140 7.07 34.04 9.02
C LYS A 140 7.73 33.31 7.85
N LYS A 141 8.32 32.12 8.07
CA LYS A 141 8.99 31.30 7.04
C LYS A 141 8.12 30.17 6.51
N THR A 142 7.14 29.71 7.29
CA THR A 142 6.12 28.73 6.91
C THR A 142 4.75 29.26 7.32
N PRO A 143 4.11 30.13 6.49
CA PRO A 143 2.76 30.59 6.76
C PRO A 143 1.81 29.40 6.67
N GLY A 144 1.04 29.15 7.74
CA GLY A 144 0.01 28.13 7.72
C GLY A 144 -1.04 28.48 6.66
N HIS A 145 -1.41 27.50 5.83
CA HIS A 145 -2.60 27.63 4.98
C HIS A 145 -3.81 27.74 5.92
N GLY A 146 -4.47 28.90 5.89
CA GLY A 146 -5.69 29.19 6.65
C GLY A 146 -6.92 28.55 6.03
#